data_AF-A0A444H687-F1
#
_entry.id   AF-A0A444H687-F1
#
_cell.length_a   1.000
_cell.length_b   1.000
_cell.length_c   1.000
_cell.angle_alpha   90.00
_cell.angle_beta   90.00
_cell.angle_gamma   90.00
#
_symmetry.space_group_name_H-M   'P 1'
#
loop_
_entity.id
_entity.type
_entity.pdbx_description
1 polymer ?
#
loop_
_entity_poly.entity_id
_entity_poly.type
_entity_poly.pdbx_seq_one_letter_code
_entity_poly.pdbx_strand_id
1 'polypeptide(L)'
;MTGQGVLRVAIAQLALAALLAVVVLLWRAGSAVEGHLDGMACSTCHLTRDDGGVDPEMGNLLISAQEKMCDSCHAGASVASHPSGFVPSAPLANAFPLDWKGEMTCSTCHDVHGTEKGLLRVTDQGKVFCERCHNSEFFLNMRDQGQSLINSGHIDTRLDEMQLGDLDPYSRACIECHSKQSDQLGANPVTLAGAGVVKHDASRFSHPVGRSYEVAESYGGYRSRNRLSPSVVLPGGVVSCISCHEVYSDEHGNLVRSNEGSQLCFLCHDI
;
A
#
# COMPACT_ATOMS: atom_id res chain seq x y z
N MET A 1 -49.51 -27.36 28.82
CA MET A 1 -48.09 -26.98 29.05
C MET A 1 -48.04 -26.17 30.33
N THR A 2 -47.31 -26.65 31.34
CA THR A 2 -47.29 -26.07 32.70
C THR A 2 -46.66 -24.67 32.68
N GLY A 3 -47.16 -23.73 33.48
CA GLY A 3 -46.70 -22.33 33.50
C GLY A 3 -45.19 -22.15 33.76
N GLN A 4 -44.54 -23.16 34.34
CA GLN A 4 -43.09 -23.21 34.53
C GLN A 4 -42.31 -23.40 33.21
N GLY A 5 -42.89 -24.08 32.21
CA GLY A 5 -42.27 -24.27 30.90
C GLY A 5 -42.24 -22.98 30.07
N VAL A 6 -43.32 -22.20 30.13
CA VAL A 6 -43.43 -20.90 29.45
C VAL A 6 -42.44 -19.89 30.04
N LEU A 7 -42.30 -19.87 31.38
CA LEU A 7 -41.37 -18.97 32.06
C LEU A 7 -39.90 -19.27 31.70
N ARG A 8 -39.52 -20.56 31.61
CA ARG A 8 -38.16 -20.96 31.22
C ARG A 8 -37.81 -20.55 29.79
N VAL A 9 -38.77 -20.69 28.86
CA VAL A 9 -38.59 -20.27 27.46
C VAL A 9 -38.44 -18.74 27.36
N ALA A 10 -39.25 -17.98 28.10
CA ALA A 10 -39.16 -16.52 28.13
C ALA A 10 -37.81 -16.02 28.68
N ILE A 11 -37.31 -16.63 29.78
CA ILE A 11 -36.00 -16.30 30.34
C ILE A 11 -34.87 -16.62 29.35
N ALA A 12 -34.93 -17.77 28.67
CA ALA A 12 -33.93 -18.15 27.68
C ALA A 12 -33.91 -17.20 26.46
N GLN A 13 -35.09 -16.76 26.00
CA GLN A 13 -35.20 -15.80 24.89
C GLN A 13 -34.65 -14.42 25.27
N LEU A 14 -34.92 -13.94 26.48
CA LEU A 14 -34.37 -12.66 26.98
C LEU A 14 -32.85 -12.73 27.15
N ALA A 15 -32.32 -13.85 27.66
CA ALA A 15 -30.88 -14.05 27.80
C ALA A 15 -30.18 -14.08 26.43
N LEU A 16 -30.77 -14.75 25.43
CA LEU A 16 -30.25 -14.77 24.06
C LEU A 16 -30.30 -13.39 23.40
N ALA A 17 -31.39 -12.63 23.60
CA ALA A 17 -31.52 -11.28 23.08
C ALA A 17 -30.48 -10.32 23.71
N ALA A 18 -30.24 -10.44 25.03
CA ALA A 18 -29.21 -9.69 25.71
C ALA A 18 -27.81 -10.06 25.21
N LEU A 19 -27.54 -11.36 25.00
CA LEU A 19 -26.26 -11.82 24.46
C LEU A 19 -26.02 -11.29 23.04
N LEU A 20 -27.05 -11.33 22.17
CA LEU A 20 -26.99 -10.77 20.82
C LEU A 20 -26.78 -9.25 20.84
N ALA A 21 -27.45 -8.53 21.75
CA ALA A 21 -27.26 -7.09 21.89
C ALA A 21 -25.83 -6.75 22.36
N VAL A 22 -25.26 -7.52 23.29
CA VAL A 22 -23.86 -7.39 23.71
C VAL A 22 -22.91 -7.70 22.56
N VAL A 23 -23.15 -8.77 21.80
CA VAL A 23 -22.34 -9.09 20.61
C VAL A 23 -22.39 -7.96 19.58
N VAL A 24 -23.58 -7.40 19.29
CA VAL A 24 -23.73 -6.25 18.37
C VAL A 24 -23.02 -5.00 18.90
N LEU A 25 -23.11 -4.73 20.21
CA LEU A 25 -22.39 -3.62 20.84
C LEU A 25 -20.87 -3.79 20.78
N LEU A 26 -20.36 -5.00 21.04
CA LEU A 26 -18.94 -5.32 20.92
C LEU A 26 -18.46 -5.25 19.46
N TRP A 27 -19.29 -5.68 18.50
CA TRP A 27 -18.99 -5.56 17.07
C TRP A 27 -18.92 -4.10 16.62
N ARG A 28 -19.85 -3.26 17.10
CA ARG A 28 -19.81 -1.80 16.85
C ARG A 28 -18.62 -1.11 17.50
N ALA A 29 -18.21 -1.56 18.69
CA ALA A 29 -17.03 -1.02 19.36
C ALA A 29 -15.72 -1.42 18.64
N GLY A 30 -15.67 -2.58 17.98
CA GLY A 30 -14.48 -3.07 17.27
C GLY A 30 -14.30 -2.56 15.83
N SER A 31 -15.18 -1.68 15.34
CA SER A 31 -15.17 -1.23 13.93
C SER A 31 -14.65 0.20 13.72
N ALA A 32 -14.20 0.88 14.77
CA ALA A 32 -13.54 2.17 14.63
C ALA A 32 -12.07 1.92 14.33
N VAL A 33 -11.67 2.12 13.07
CA VAL A 33 -10.28 2.49 12.79
C VAL A 33 -10.10 3.84 13.49
N GLU A 34 -9.50 3.83 14.69
CA GLU A 34 -9.14 5.05 15.41
C GLU A 34 -8.42 5.97 14.42
N GLY A 35 -8.97 7.19 14.25
CA GLY A 35 -8.54 8.11 13.21
C GLY A 35 -7.04 8.33 13.32
N HIS A 36 -6.36 8.35 12.17
CA HIS A 36 -4.90 8.45 12.02
C HIS A 36 -4.24 9.56 12.90
N LEU A 37 -5.03 10.50 13.41
CA LEU A 37 -4.64 11.70 14.13
C LEU A 37 -5.22 11.91 15.53
N ASP A 38 -6.14 11.08 16.04
CA ASP A 38 -6.97 11.42 17.23
C ASP A 38 -6.20 11.52 18.58
N GLY A 39 -4.87 11.47 18.57
CA GLY A 39 -4.02 11.74 19.73
C GLY A 39 -2.59 12.17 19.43
N MET A 40 -2.28 12.55 18.18
CA MET A 40 -0.90 12.89 17.78
C MET A 40 -0.59 14.36 18.08
N ALA A 41 0.56 14.62 18.71
CA ALA A 41 1.02 15.99 18.92
C ALA A 41 1.32 16.68 17.59
N CYS A 42 0.90 17.94 17.42
CA CYS A 42 1.10 18.68 16.18
C CYS A 42 2.56 18.77 15.74
N SER A 43 3.49 18.80 16.71
CA SER A 43 4.95 18.83 16.53
C SER A 43 5.52 17.56 15.89
N THR A 44 4.72 16.51 15.79
CA THR A 44 5.09 15.28 15.07
C THR A 44 5.20 15.54 13.56
N CYS A 45 4.43 16.50 13.04
CA CYS A 45 4.36 16.79 11.62
C CYS A 45 4.72 18.23 11.29
N HIS A 46 4.26 19.18 12.09
CA HIS A 46 4.40 20.61 11.84
C HIS A 46 5.54 21.23 12.64
N LEU A 47 6.12 22.28 12.10
CA LEU A 47 6.86 23.22 12.94
C LEU A 47 5.87 23.90 13.90
N THR A 48 6.08 23.72 15.20
CA THR A 48 5.22 24.26 16.24
C THR A 48 5.92 25.39 17.00
N ARG A 49 5.10 26.24 17.61
CA ARG A 49 5.50 27.17 18.67
C ARG A 49 5.90 26.43 19.96
N ASP A 50 6.44 27.17 20.92
CA ASP A 50 6.84 26.65 22.23
C ASP A 50 5.67 26.05 23.04
N ASP A 51 4.43 26.50 22.78
CA ASP A 51 3.21 25.97 23.40
C ASP A 51 2.64 24.73 22.67
N GLY A 52 3.34 24.24 21.64
CA GLY A 52 2.91 23.08 20.83
C GLY A 52 1.85 23.40 19.78
N GLY A 53 1.42 24.66 19.66
CA GLY A 53 0.48 25.12 18.64
C GLY A 53 1.12 25.30 17.27
N VAL A 54 0.30 25.20 16.22
CA VAL A 54 0.67 25.52 14.83
C VAL A 54 -0.06 26.80 14.44
N ASP A 55 0.67 27.82 13.99
CA ASP A 55 0.05 29.01 13.43
C ASP A 55 -0.63 28.66 12.09
N PRO A 56 -1.90 29.04 11.86
CA PRO A 56 -2.62 28.66 10.64
C PRO A 56 -1.90 29.04 9.34
N GLU A 57 -1.17 30.16 9.37
CA GLU A 57 -0.40 30.68 8.25
C GLU A 57 0.88 29.88 7.96
N MET A 58 1.34 29.08 8.93
CA MET A 58 2.53 28.23 8.86
C MET A 58 2.18 26.74 8.84
N GLY A 59 0.89 26.38 8.72
CA GLY A 59 0.44 24.99 8.72
C GLY A 59 1.03 24.14 7.60
N ASN A 60 1.53 24.75 6.53
CA ASN A 60 2.25 24.09 5.44
C ASN A 60 3.74 23.81 5.75
N LEU A 61 4.28 24.36 6.85
CA LEU A 61 5.66 24.13 7.26
C LEU A 61 5.77 22.84 8.07
N LEU A 62 6.34 21.82 7.45
CA LEU A 62 6.54 20.50 8.04
C LEU A 62 7.95 20.34 8.60
N ILE A 63 8.11 19.49 9.63
CA ILE A 63 9.41 19.21 10.24
C ILE A 63 10.38 18.46 9.30
N SER A 64 9.85 17.84 8.24
CA SER A 64 10.62 17.16 7.19
C SER A 64 9.79 17.01 5.92
N ALA A 65 10.39 16.46 4.85
CA ALA A 65 9.65 16.11 3.64
C ALA A 65 8.50 15.14 3.95
N GLN A 66 7.36 15.31 3.28
CA GLN A 66 6.16 14.56 3.61
C GLN A 66 6.34 13.06 3.38
N GLU A 67 7.05 12.66 2.34
CA GLU A 67 7.31 11.25 2.01
C GLU A 67 8.07 10.57 3.15
N LYS A 68 9.11 11.23 3.67
CA LYS A 68 9.90 10.74 4.81
C LYS A 68 9.05 10.61 6.08
N MET A 69 8.16 11.57 6.31
CA MET A 69 7.29 11.61 7.49
C MET A 69 6.20 10.53 7.43
N CYS A 70 5.58 10.32 6.27
CA CYS A 70 4.57 9.28 6.09
C CYS A 70 5.22 7.89 6.14
N ASP A 71 6.38 7.70 5.51
CA ASP A 71 7.11 6.43 5.48
C ASP A 71 7.58 5.97 6.86
N SER A 72 7.76 6.87 7.84
CA SER A 72 8.19 6.47 9.19
C SER A 72 7.15 5.60 9.91
N CYS A 73 5.87 5.71 9.51
CA CYS A 73 4.77 4.92 10.05
C CYS A 73 4.19 3.96 8.99
N HIS A 74 4.09 4.39 7.73
CA HIS A 74 3.61 3.60 6.61
C HIS A 74 4.80 3.09 5.78
N ALA A 75 5.56 2.15 6.32
CA ALA A 75 6.76 1.65 5.65
C ALA A 75 6.46 1.14 4.23
N GLY A 76 7.13 1.72 3.24
CA GLY A 76 6.96 1.37 1.82
C GLY A 76 5.80 2.09 1.13
N ALA A 77 5.12 3.03 1.80
CA ALA A 77 4.06 3.83 1.20
C ALA A 77 4.59 4.59 -0.02
N SER A 78 5.75 5.25 0.05
CA SER A 78 6.32 5.96 -1.10
C SER A 78 6.59 5.09 -2.33
N VAL A 79 6.79 3.77 -2.15
CA VAL A 79 7.05 2.83 -3.25
C VAL A 79 5.78 2.17 -3.79
N ALA A 80 4.81 1.98 -2.91
CA ALA A 80 3.49 1.46 -3.26
C ALA A 80 2.52 2.54 -3.74
N SER A 81 2.82 3.81 -3.48
CA SER A 81 1.94 4.93 -3.84
C SER A 81 2.32 5.53 -5.18
N HIS A 82 1.40 6.31 -5.72
CA HIS A 82 1.71 7.18 -6.84
C HIS A 82 2.94 8.05 -6.51
N PRO A 83 3.85 8.31 -7.47
CA PRO A 83 4.99 9.19 -7.25
C PRO A 83 4.59 10.52 -6.59
N SER A 84 5.45 11.01 -5.71
CA SER A 84 5.27 12.26 -4.94
C SER A 84 6.63 12.92 -4.70
N GLY A 85 6.64 14.15 -4.17
CA GLY A 85 7.86 14.95 -3.97
C GLY A 85 8.41 15.55 -5.26
N PHE A 86 7.55 15.85 -6.24
CA PHE A 86 7.94 16.47 -7.50
C PHE A 86 6.97 17.58 -7.93
N VAL A 87 7.47 18.55 -8.68
CA VAL A 87 6.64 19.62 -9.26
C VAL A 87 5.90 19.07 -10.48
N PRO A 88 4.54 19.00 -10.48
CA PRO A 88 3.81 18.48 -11.63
C PRO A 88 3.99 19.37 -12.86
N SER A 89 4.04 18.75 -14.04
CA SER A 89 4.22 19.44 -15.31
C SER A 89 2.98 20.23 -15.76
N ALA A 90 1.80 19.86 -15.26
CA ALA A 90 0.54 20.52 -15.53
C ALA A 90 -0.01 21.14 -14.24
N PRO A 91 -0.73 22.29 -14.34
CA PRO A 91 -1.39 22.88 -13.19
C PRO A 91 -2.49 21.97 -12.67
N LEU A 92 -2.53 21.76 -11.36
CA LEU A 92 -3.56 20.98 -10.69
C LEU A 92 -4.79 21.86 -10.37
N ALA A 93 -5.96 21.24 -10.29
CA ALA A 93 -7.15 21.91 -9.80
C ALA A 93 -7.01 22.29 -8.31
N ASN A 94 -7.69 23.34 -7.86
CA ASN A 94 -7.61 23.83 -6.47
C ASN A 94 -7.93 22.77 -5.39
N ALA A 95 -8.64 21.70 -5.74
CA ALA A 95 -8.92 20.58 -4.85
C ALA A 95 -7.66 19.75 -4.50
N PHE A 96 -6.58 19.91 -5.27
CA PHE A 96 -5.31 19.20 -5.15
C PHE A 96 -4.19 20.21 -4.87
N PRO A 97 -4.05 20.69 -3.63
CA PRO A 97 -3.05 21.68 -3.29
C PRO A 97 -1.64 21.10 -3.40
N LEU A 98 -0.72 21.93 -3.89
CA LEU A 98 0.71 21.64 -3.83
C LEU A 98 1.28 22.09 -2.48
N ASP A 99 2.41 21.52 -2.10
CA ASP A 99 3.13 21.97 -0.91
C ASP A 99 3.73 23.38 -1.10
N TRP A 100 4.41 23.89 -0.08
CA TRP A 100 5.01 25.23 -0.11
C TRP A 100 6.15 25.38 -1.14
N LYS A 101 6.72 24.29 -1.64
CA LYS A 101 7.72 24.27 -2.71
C LYS A 101 7.08 24.16 -4.10
N GLY A 102 5.76 23.97 -4.16
CA GLY A 102 5.03 23.69 -5.40
C GLY A 102 5.13 22.22 -5.82
N GLU A 103 5.47 21.31 -4.91
CA GLU A 103 5.51 19.88 -5.18
C GLU A 103 4.16 19.22 -4.90
N MET A 104 3.84 18.21 -5.71
CA MET A 104 2.77 17.26 -5.41
C MET A 104 3.29 16.25 -4.39
N THR A 105 2.63 16.17 -3.25
CA THR A 105 3.00 15.33 -2.11
C THR A 105 1.81 14.47 -1.68
N CYS A 106 1.97 13.64 -0.65
CA CYS A 106 0.87 12.81 -0.16
C CYS A 106 -0.37 13.66 0.23
N SER A 107 -0.16 14.87 0.76
CA SER A 107 -1.25 15.78 1.16
C SER A 107 -1.95 16.46 -0.02
N THR A 108 -1.42 16.34 -1.23
CA THR A 108 -2.13 16.79 -2.44
C THR A 108 -3.39 15.94 -2.67
N CYS A 109 -3.31 14.63 -2.42
CA CYS A 109 -4.43 13.71 -2.56
C CYS A 109 -5.17 13.47 -1.23
N HIS A 110 -4.42 13.42 -0.13
CA HIS A 110 -4.97 13.14 1.20
C HIS A 110 -5.16 14.43 2.02
N ASP A 111 -6.38 14.68 2.47
CA ASP A 111 -6.64 15.58 3.57
C ASP A 111 -6.32 14.90 4.90
N VAL A 112 -5.07 15.06 5.35
CA VAL A 112 -4.57 14.40 6.56
C VAL A 112 -5.45 14.67 7.78
N HIS A 113 -6.04 15.87 7.89
CA HIS A 113 -6.92 16.28 8.99
C HIS A 113 -8.41 15.95 8.74
N GLY A 114 -8.72 15.33 7.60
CA GLY A 114 -10.07 14.98 7.20
C GLY A 114 -10.59 13.72 7.92
N THR A 115 -11.87 13.42 7.66
CA THR A 115 -12.56 12.25 8.22
C THR A 115 -13.04 11.29 7.13
N GLU A 116 -12.78 11.61 5.87
CA GLU A 116 -13.21 10.81 4.73
C GLU A 116 -12.45 9.48 4.65
N LYS A 117 -13.06 8.48 4.02
CA LYS A 117 -12.42 7.16 3.85
C LYS A 117 -11.10 7.31 3.09
N GLY A 118 -10.02 6.79 3.66
CA GLY A 118 -8.69 6.92 3.08
C GLY A 118 -8.19 8.36 3.03
N LEU A 119 -8.83 9.29 3.75
CA LEU A 119 -8.48 10.71 3.82
C LEU A 119 -8.48 11.42 2.47
N LEU A 120 -9.17 10.92 1.44
CA LEU A 120 -9.11 11.55 0.11
C LEU A 120 -9.81 12.91 0.08
N ARG A 121 -9.22 13.89 -0.61
CA ARG A 121 -9.80 15.24 -0.80
C ARG A 121 -11.03 15.28 -1.69
N VAL A 122 -11.22 14.24 -2.51
CA VAL A 122 -12.33 14.11 -3.45
C VAL A 122 -12.94 12.72 -3.35
N THR A 123 -14.18 12.60 -3.80
CA THR A 123 -14.92 11.33 -3.81
C THR A 123 -14.75 10.55 -5.11
N ASP A 124 -14.06 11.10 -6.12
CA ASP A 124 -13.75 10.38 -7.35
C ASP A 124 -12.95 9.12 -7.02
N GLN A 125 -13.18 8.06 -7.80
CA GLN A 125 -12.50 6.78 -7.64
C GLN A 125 -12.08 6.26 -9.01
N GLY A 126 -11.08 5.38 -8.98
CA GLY A 126 -10.58 4.71 -10.16
C GLY A 126 -10.19 5.68 -11.27
N LYS A 127 -10.58 5.34 -12.50
CA LYS A 127 -10.16 6.08 -13.71
C LYS A 127 -10.51 7.56 -13.64
N VAL A 128 -11.67 7.90 -13.09
CA VAL A 128 -12.13 9.30 -12.97
C VAL A 128 -11.21 10.11 -12.07
N PHE A 129 -10.68 9.50 -11.01
CA PHE A 129 -9.71 10.14 -10.12
C PHE A 129 -8.38 10.38 -10.83
N CYS A 130 -7.84 9.34 -11.49
CA CYS A 130 -6.56 9.45 -12.19
C CYS A 130 -6.63 10.45 -13.36
N GLU A 131 -7.80 10.58 -14.00
CA GLU A 131 -8.05 11.53 -15.10
C GLU A 131 -8.14 13.01 -14.66
N ARG A 132 -8.04 13.29 -13.35
CA ARG A 132 -7.83 14.66 -12.84
C ARG A 132 -6.46 15.22 -13.22
N CYS A 133 -5.48 14.34 -13.47
CA CYS A 133 -4.09 14.71 -13.79
C CYS A 133 -3.60 14.08 -15.10
N HIS A 134 -3.99 12.83 -15.37
CA HIS A 134 -3.53 12.07 -16.54
C HIS A 134 -4.60 12.06 -17.64
N ASN A 135 -4.18 12.02 -18.91
CA ASN A 135 -5.11 11.85 -20.02
C ASN A 135 -5.27 10.36 -20.38
N SER A 136 -6.20 10.02 -21.27
CA SER A 136 -6.40 8.62 -21.67
C SER A 136 -5.19 8.02 -22.41
N GLU A 137 -4.41 8.83 -23.13
CA GLU A 137 -3.20 8.39 -23.84
C GLU A 137 -2.12 7.86 -22.88
N PHE A 138 -1.96 8.49 -21.71
CA PHE A 138 -1.09 8.02 -20.64
C PHE A 138 -1.36 6.56 -20.28
N PHE A 139 -2.63 6.19 -20.11
CA PHE A 139 -2.99 4.81 -19.76
C PHE A 139 -2.87 3.85 -20.95
N LEU A 140 -3.17 4.28 -22.17
CA LEU A 140 -3.10 3.43 -23.37
C LEU A 140 -1.69 2.91 -23.66
N ASN A 141 -0.65 3.64 -23.23
CA ASN A 141 0.73 3.23 -23.38
C ASN A 141 1.16 2.15 -22.37
N MET A 142 0.33 1.87 -21.36
CA MET A 142 0.58 0.81 -20.38
C MET A 142 0.08 -0.55 -20.90
N ARG A 143 0.79 -1.63 -20.53
CA ARG A 143 0.47 -2.99 -21.00
C ARG A 143 -0.94 -3.45 -20.66
N ASP A 144 -1.43 -3.09 -19.48
CA ASP A 144 -2.78 -3.41 -19.00
C ASP A 144 -3.75 -2.23 -19.14
N GLN A 145 -3.38 -1.22 -19.93
CA GLN A 145 -4.13 0.03 -20.10
C GLN A 145 -4.41 0.74 -18.76
N GLY A 146 -3.52 0.59 -17.77
CA GLY A 146 -3.60 1.24 -16.46
C GLY A 146 -4.58 0.60 -15.48
N GLN A 147 -5.14 -0.57 -15.78
CA GLN A 147 -6.15 -1.23 -14.93
C GLN A 147 -5.65 -1.50 -13.50
N SER A 148 -4.41 -1.97 -13.35
CA SER A 148 -3.79 -2.23 -12.04
C SER A 148 -3.69 -0.98 -11.18
N LEU A 149 -3.27 0.14 -11.78
CA LEU A 149 -3.13 1.43 -11.09
C LEU A 149 -4.49 2.07 -10.78
N ILE A 150 -5.41 2.01 -11.74
CA ILE A 150 -6.77 2.57 -11.62
C ILE A 150 -7.53 1.90 -10.48
N ASN A 151 -7.48 0.58 -10.37
CA ASN A 151 -8.33 -0.12 -9.40
C ASN A 151 -7.88 0.04 -7.94
N SER A 152 -6.63 0.45 -7.73
CA SER A 152 -6.01 0.43 -6.40
C SER A 152 -5.59 1.83 -5.93
N GLY A 153 -5.26 2.76 -6.83
CA GLY A 153 -4.81 4.14 -6.55
C GLY A 153 -3.39 4.20 -5.95
N HIS A 154 -3.10 3.24 -5.08
CA HIS A 154 -1.81 2.79 -4.60
C HIS A 154 -1.82 1.27 -4.74
N ILE A 155 -0.68 0.59 -4.81
CA ILE A 155 -0.62 -0.83 -4.47
C ILE A 155 -0.76 -0.96 -2.93
N ASP A 156 -1.88 -0.48 -2.38
CA ASP A 156 -2.24 -0.62 -0.97
C ASP A 156 -3.23 -1.77 -0.86
N THR A 157 -2.82 -2.78 -0.11
CA THR A 157 -3.51 -4.07 -0.03
C THR A 157 -4.27 -4.20 1.27
N ARG A 158 -4.90 -3.11 1.72
CA ARG A 158 -5.86 -3.15 2.82
C ARG A 158 -7.15 -3.87 2.39
N LEU A 159 -7.00 -5.17 2.13
CA LEU A 159 -8.00 -6.21 2.28
C LEU A 159 -7.30 -7.43 2.90
N ASP A 160 -7.63 -7.62 4.17
CA ASP A 160 -7.47 -8.79 5.04
C ASP A 160 -6.06 -9.23 5.49
N GLU A 161 -5.80 -8.93 6.76
CA GLU A 161 -4.99 -9.68 7.74
C GLU A 161 -5.41 -11.16 7.91
N MET A 162 -6.28 -11.70 7.03
CA MET A 162 -6.99 -12.95 7.28
C MET A 162 -6.84 -14.03 6.20
N GLN A 163 -5.86 -13.95 5.31
CA GLN A 163 -5.53 -15.05 4.41
C GLN A 163 -4.07 -15.46 4.50
N LEU A 164 -3.85 -16.56 5.24
CA LEU A 164 -2.68 -17.42 5.12
C LEU A 164 -2.54 -17.87 3.65
N GLY A 165 -1.67 -17.19 2.92
CA GLY A 165 -1.15 -17.60 1.63
C GLY A 165 0.36 -17.41 1.61
N ASP A 166 1.06 -18.20 0.80
CA ASP A 166 2.53 -18.17 0.63
C ASP A 166 3.08 -16.84 0.05
N LEU A 167 2.22 -15.85 -0.24
CA LEU A 167 2.57 -14.62 -0.96
C LEU A 167 2.11 -13.38 -0.21
N ASP A 168 2.96 -12.36 -0.21
CA ASP A 168 2.61 -11.05 0.29
C ASP A 168 1.55 -10.38 -0.61
N PRO A 169 0.78 -9.42 -0.05
CA PRO A 169 -0.33 -8.84 -0.77
C PRO A 169 0.06 -8.12 -2.08
N TYR A 170 1.23 -7.47 -2.14
CA TYR A 170 1.71 -6.80 -3.35
C TYR A 170 1.98 -7.83 -4.45
N SER A 171 2.66 -8.92 -4.11
CA SER A 171 2.89 -10.03 -5.05
C SER A 171 1.60 -10.68 -5.53
N ARG A 172 0.57 -10.79 -4.67
CA ARG A 172 -0.74 -11.31 -5.08
C ARG A 172 -1.41 -10.43 -6.15
N ALA A 173 -1.40 -9.11 -5.96
CA ALA A 173 -1.98 -8.17 -6.92
C ALA A 173 -1.38 -8.33 -8.33
N CYS A 174 -0.08 -8.58 -8.42
CA CYS A 174 0.57 -8.88 -9.70
C CYS A 174 0.12 -10.25 -10.26
N ILE A 175 0.16 -11.29 -9.43
CA ILE A 175 -0.07 -12.67 -9.86
C ILE A 175 -1.54 -12.94 -10.23
N GLU A 176 -2.50 -12.19 -9.71
CA GLU A 176 -3.92 -12.32 -10.10
C GLU A 176 -4.13 -12.21 -11.62
N CYS A 177 -3.39 -11.32 -12.28
CA CYS A 177 -3.35 -11.24 -13.74
C CYS A 177 -2.30 -12.19 -14.33
N HIS A 178 -1.07 -12.17 -13.80
CA HIS A 178 0.06 -12.89 -14.40
C HIS A 178 -0.02 -14.42 -14.34
N SER A 179 -0.83 -15.00 -13.45
CA SER A 179 -1.01 -16.46 -13.32
C SER A 179 -2.02 -17.09 -14.27
N LYS A 180 -2.94 -16.30 -14.86
CA LYS A 180 -4.10 -16.82 -15.60
C LYS A 180 -4.44 -16.09 -16.91
N GLN A 181 -3.85 -14.92 -17.21
CA GLN A 181 -4.25 -14.08 -18.36
C GLN A 181 -3.12 -13.76 -19.36
N SER A 182 -1.98 -14.45 -19.30
CA SER A 182 -0.88 -14.28 -20.26
C SER A 182 -1.29 -14.46 -21.72
N ASP A 183 -2.28 -15.32 -21.97
CA ASP A 183 -2.61 -15.85 -23.29
C ASP A 183 -3.43 -14.87 -24.15
N GLN A 184 -4.07 -13.86 -23.54
CA GLN A 184 -4.91 -12.90 -24.28
C GLN A 184 -4.22 -11.56 -24.60
N LEU A 185 -3.11 -11.22 -23.92
CA LEU A 185 -2.42 -9.94 -24.05
C LEU A 185 -0.96 -10.07 -24.53
N GLY A 186 -0.55 -11.27 -24.97
CA GLY A 186 0.83 -11.52 -25.40
C GLY A 186 1.85 -11.29 -24.28
N ALA A 187 1.47 -11.54 -23.02
CA ALA A 187 2.34 -11.40 -21.86
C ALA A 187 3.08 -12.69 -21.55
N ASN A 188 4.37 -12.58 -21.21
CA ASN A 188 5.16 -13.72 -20.76
C ASN A 188 4.52 -14.24 -19.45
N PRO A 189 4.10 -15.52 -19.39
CA PRO A 189 3.53 -16.08 -18.18
C PRO A 189 4.52 -16.01 -17.03
N VAL A 190 4.04 -15.57 -15.86
CA VAL A 190 4.77 -15.70 -14.62
C VAL A 190 4.10 -16.80 -13.81
N THR A 191 4.82 -17.89 -13.60
CA THR A 191 4.27 -19.05 -12.89
C THR A 191 4.82 -19.11 -11.48
N LEU A 192 3.96 -19.45 -10.53
CA LEU A 192 4.36 -19.76 -9.18
C LEU A 192 4.54 -21.27 -9.04
N ALA A 193 5.77 -21.68 -8.80
CA ALA A 193 6.07 -23.04 -8.34
C ALA A 193 5.82 -23.17 -6.83
N GLY A 194 5.90 -24.40 -6.32
CA GLY A 194 5.77 -24.66 -4.89
C GLY A 194 6.69 -23.79 -4.04
N ALA A 195 6.23 -23.45 -2.85
CA ALA A 195 6.91 -22.57 -1.90
C ALA A 195 7.17 -21.13 -2.40
N GLY A 196 6.28 -20.56 -3.21
CA GLY A 196 6.34 -19.13 -3.57
C GLY A 196 7.48 -18.79 -4.54
N VAL A 197 8.03 -19.78 -5.24
CA VAL A 197 9.12 -19.56 -6.20
C VAL A 197 8.52 -19.11 -7.53
N VAL A 198 8.81 -17.85 -7.89
CA VAL A 198 8.41 -17.25 -9.16
C VAL A 198 9.30 -17.76 -10.27
N LYS A 199 8.70 -18.14 -11.41
CA LYS A 199 9.40 -18.46 -12.65
C LYS A 199 8.92 -17.54 -13.77
N HIS A 200 9.88 -16.91 -14.44
CA HIS A 200 9.64 -16.06 -15.59
C HIS A 200 9.82 -16.87 -16.89
N ASP A 201 8.88 -16.80 -17.83
CA ASP A 201 8.87 -17.64 -19.05
C ASP A 201 10.13 -17.50 -19.93
N ALA A 202 10.69 -16.29 -20.01
CA ALA A 202 11.85 -15.98 -20.84
C ALA A 202 13.18 -15.92 -20.06
N SER A 203 13.15 -16.02 -18.73
CA SER A 203 14.31 -15.78 -17.87
C SER A 203 14.56 -16.99 -16.98
N ARG A 204 15.80 -17.51 -16.96
CA ARG A 204 16.20 -18.62 -16.06
C ARG A 204 16.20 -18.22 -14.57
N PHE A 205 15.73 -17.03 -14.22
CA PHE A 205 15.72 -16.49 -12.88
C PHE A 205 14.46 -16.97 -12.16
N SER A 206 14.64 -17.99 -11.32
CA SER A 206 13.65 -18.41 -10.35
C SER A 206 13.99 -17.77 -9.01
N HIS A 207 13.06 -17.00 -8.44
CA HIS A 207 13.28 -16.32 -7.16
C HIS A 207 12.07 -16.48 -6.24
N PRO A 208 12.26 -16.80 -4.95
CA PRO A 208 11.16 -16.83 -3.99
C PRO A 208 10.62 -15.42 -3.73
N VAL A 209 9.30 -15.28 -3.69
CA VAL A 209 8.60 -14.08 -3.19
C VAL A 209 7.66 -14.47 -2.05
N GLY A 210 7.22 -13.49 -1.25
CA GLY A 210 6.49 -13.71 -0.01
C GLY A 210 7.34 -14.33 1.11
N ARG A 211 8.69 -14.28 1.00
CA ARG A 211 9.61 -14.86 1.99
C ARG A 211 10.28 -13.80 2.84
N SER A 212 10.41 -14.06 4.14
CA SER A 212 11.11 -13.17 5.07
C SER A 212 12.57 -13.01 4.65
N TYR A 213 12.98 -11.76 4.45
CA TYR A 213 14.36 -11.43 4.13
C TYR A 213 15.27 -11.65 5.34
N GLU A 214 14.79 -11.34 6.55
CA GLU A 214 15.54 -11.55 7.80
C GLU A 214 15.88 -13.03 8.02
N VAL A 215 14.93 -13.93 7.73
CA VAL A 215 15.16 -15.38 7.79
C VAL A 215 16.23 -15.78 6.76
N ALA A 216 16.17 -15.27 5.54
CA ALA A 216 17.19 -15.53 4.53
C ALA A 216 18.58 -15.02 4.94
N GLU A 217 18.66 -13.80 5.48
CA GLU A 217 19.88 -13.19 6.00
C GLU A 217 20.55 -14.08 7.07
N SER A 218 19.75 -14.71 7.93
CA SER A 218 20.25 -15.60 8.99
C SER A 218 20.97 -16.85 8.50
N TYR A 219 20.69 -17.30 7.26
CA TYR A 219 21.36 -18.45 6.65
C TYR A 219 22.71 -18.09 5.98
N GLY A 220 23.04 -16.80 5.85
CA GLY A 220 24.27 -16.33 5.22
C GLY A 220 24.22 -16.22 3.69
N GLY A 221 25.18 -15.49 3.10
CA GLY A 221 25.24 -15.21 1.65
C GLY A 221 24.32 -14.05 1.20
N TYR A 222 23.79 -13.28 2.14
CA TYR A 222 22.95 -12.10 1.89
C TYR A 222 23.55 -10.87 2.56
N ARG A 223 23.33 -9.72 1.93
CA ARG A 223 23.61 -8.41 2.53
C ARG A 223 22.64 -8.17 3.67
N SER A 224 23.13 -7.54 4.72
CA SER A 224 22.27 -7.11 5.81
C SER A 224 21.21 -6.14 5.33
N ARG A 225 19.98 -6.23 5.87
CA ARG A 225 18.86 -5.34 5.53
C ARG A 225 19.24 -3.86 5.53
N ASN A 226 20.07 -3.43 6.48
CA ASN A 226 20.51 -2.04 6.61
C ASN A 226 21.56 -1.60 5.56
N ARG A 227 22.06 -2.54 4.75
CA ARG A 227 23.03 -2.32 3.67
C ARG A 227 22.45 -2.58 2.28
N LEU A 228 21.15 -2.84 2.19
CA LEU A 228 20.47 -2.98 0.91
C LEU A 228 20.45 -1.64 0.16
N SER A 229 20.41 -1.72 -1.17
CA SER A 229 20.17 -0.53 -2.00
C SER A 229 18.82 0.10 -1.59
N PRO A 230 18.70 1.44 -1.51
CA PRO A 230 17.42 2.10 -1.27
C PRO A 230 16.34 1.74 -2.30
N SER A 231 16.73 1.30 -3.49
CA SER A 231 15.80 0.83 -4.53
C SER A 231 15.18 -0.54 -4.25
N VAL A 232 15.71 -1.32 -3.31
CA VAL A 232 15.12 -2.59 -2.88
C VAL A 232 14.23 -2.34 -1.68
N VAL A 233 12.93 -2.45 -1.88
CA VAL A 233 11.95 -2.41 -0.79
C VAL A 233 11.59 -3.80 -0.31
N LEU A 234 11.37 -3.93 1.00
CA LEU A 234 10.92 -5.16 1.64
C LEU A 234 9.65 -4.85 2.45
N PRO A 235 8.47 -4.74 1.80
CA PRO A 235 7.23 -4.46 2.49
C PRO A 235 6.99 -5.52 3.57
N GLY A 236 6.73 -5.10 4.82
CA GLY A 236 6.60 -6.05 5.93
C GLY A 236 7.83 -6.94 6.19
N GLY A 237 9.00 -6.58 5.65
CA GLY A 237 10.25 -7.35 5.79
C GLY A 237 10.36 -8.57 4.86
N VAL A 238 9.46 -8.72 3.89
CA VAL A 238 9.49 -9.85 2.94
C VAL A 238 9.97 -9.43 1.56
N VAL A 239 10.55 -10.37 0.82
CA VAL A 239 10.85 -10.21 -0.61
C VAL A 239 9.54 -10.28 -1.38
N SER A 240 9.17 -9.20 -2.06
CA SER A 240 7.95 -9.06 -2.85
C SER A 240 8.29 -8.87 -4.33
N CYS A 241 7.31 -8.98 -5.24
CA CYS A 241 7.48 -8.59 -6.64
C CYS A 241 8.03 -7.17 -6.77
N ILE A 242 7.60 -6.25 -5.90
CA ILE A 242 8.03 -4.84 -5.90
C ILE A 242 9.44 -4.63 -5.32
N SER A 243 10.06 -5.67 -4.75
CA SER A 243 11.48 -5.62 -4.35
C SER A 243 12.43 -5.63 -5.56
N CYS A 244 11.93 -6.08 -6.73
CA CYS A 244 12.69 -6.18 -7.97
C CYS A 244 12.08 -5.34 -9.09
N HIS A 245 10.75 -5.16 -9.11
CA HIS A 245 10.05 -4.43 -10.14
C HIS A 245 9.64 -3.03 -9.70
N GLU A 246 9.76 -2.09 -10.62
CA GLU A 246 9.18 -0.76 -10.47
C GLU A 246 7.66 -0.85 -10.72
N VAL A 247 6.88 -0.35 -9.76
CA VAL A 247 5.42 -0.38 -9.81
C VAL A 247 4.86 0.70 -10.73
N TYR A 248 5.43 1.90 -10.65
CA TYR A 248 5.02 3.07 -11.43
C TYR A 248 6.11 3.40 -12.45
N SER A 249 6.03 2.73 -13.60
CA SER A 249 6.92 2.95 -14.75
C SER A 249 6.11 2.91 -16.04
N ASP A 250 6.53 3.70 -17.03
CA ASP A 250 5.96 3.66 -18.39
C ASP A 250 6.24 2.31 -19.07
N GLU A 251 7.28 1.60 -18.63
CA GLU A 251 7.64 0.27 -19.12
C GLU A 251 7.16 -0.82 -18.15
N HIS A 252 6.15 -1.59 -18.58
CA HIS A 252 5.64 -2.70 -17.77
C HIS A 252 6.73 -3.76 -17.51
N GLY A 253 6.92 -4.11 -16.24
CA GLY A 253 7.90 -5.11 -15.82
C GLY A 253 9.32 -4.55 -15.69
N ASN A 254 9.49 -3.21 -15.72
CA ASN A 254 10.78 -2.60 -15.46
C ASN A 254 11.35 -3.04 -14.11
N LEU A 255 12.68 -3.09 -14.02
CA LEU A 255 13.39 -3.54 -12.82
C LEU A 255 13.96 -2.32 -12.08
N VAL A 256 13.93 -2.37 -10.75
CA VAL A 256 14.56 -1.36 -9.87
C VAL A 256 16.07 -1.24 -10.09
N ARG A 257 16.66 -2.20 -10.80
CA ARG A 257 18.01 -2.18 -11.36
C ARG A 257 18.11 -3.15 -12.53
N SER A 258 18.86 -2.77 -13.56
CA SER A 258 19.24 -3.71 -14.63
C SER A 258 19.87 -4.99 -14.05
N ASN A 259 19.48 -6.15 -14.60
CA ASN A 259 20.09 -7.43 -14.24
C ASN A 259 21.32 -7.78 -15.10
N GLU A 260 21.88 -6.82 -15.83
CA GLU A 260 23.14 -6.99 -16.54
C GLU A 260 24.25 -7.41 -15.57
N GLY A 261 24.93 -8.52 -15.87
CA GLY A 261 25.97 -9.06 -14.99
C GLY A 261 25.47 -9.47 -13.60
N SER A 262 24.19 -9.85 -13.46
CA SER A 262 23.56 -10.23 -12.17
C SER A 262 23.50 -9.09 -11.15
N GLN A 263 23.58 -7.83 -11.60
CA GLN A 263 23.57 -6.66 -10.71
C GLN A 263 22.34 -6.58 -9.82
N LEU A 264 21.17 -7.04 -10.30
CA LEU A 264 19.95 -7.11 -9.50
C LEU A 264 20.10 -8.14 -8.36
N CYS A 265 20.65 -9.32 -8.65
CA CYS A 265 20.89 -10.36 -7.63
C CYS A 265 21.83 -9.86 -6.52
N PHE A 266 22.89 -9.14 -6.90
CA PHE A 266 23.87 -8.60 -5.96
C PHE A 266 23.35 -7.42 -5.12
N LEU A 267 22.13 -6.93 -5.36
CA LEU A 267 21.49 -6.01 -4.42
C LEU A 267 21.19 -6.67 -3.08
N CYS A 268 20.90 -7.98 -3.09
CA CYS A 268 20.53 -8.75 -1.91
C CYS A 268 21.60 -9.78 -1.55
N HIS A 269 22.23 -10.40 -2.54
CA HIS A 269 23.24 -11.44 -2.30
C HIS A 269 24.64 -10.85 -2.10
N ASP A 270 25.38 -11.44 -1.17
CA ASP A 270 26.79 -11.17 -0.90
C ASP A 270 27.57 -12.47 -1.11
N ILE A 271 27.68 -12.86 -2.38
CA ILE A 271 28.24 -14.14 -2.86
C ILE A 271 29.45 -13.92 -3.74
#